data_AF-L8WMK3-F1
#
_entry.id   AF-L8WMK3-F1
#
_cell.length_a   1.000
_cell.length_b   1.000
_cell.length_c   1.000
_cell.angle_alpha   90.00
_cell.angle_beta   90.00
_cell.angle_gamma   90.00
#
_symmetry.space_group_name_H-M   'P 1'
#
loop_
_entity.id
_entity.type
_entity.pdbx_description
1 polymer ?
#
loop_
_entity_poly.entity_id
_entity_poly.type
_entity_poly.pdbx_seq_one_letter_code
_entity_poly.pdbx_strand_id
1 'polypeptide(L)'
;MVGQPKARRAAGLVLKMIQEGRIAGRAILLAGPPSSGKTAIAMGMAQSLGPDVPFTTIAASEVFSLSLSKTEALTQSLRRSIGVRIKEETEIISGEVVELQIDRSLTGSTKTGRLTIKTTDMETVYDLGHKMIDALAKQKVLAGDVITIDKAAGRITKLGRSFSRSREYDAMGADTRFVQCPEGEIQKRQEVVHTVSLHEIDVINSRTQGFMALFAGVSNHCAGLLSTNNESSQATLVKSNPNYEIK
;
A
#
# COMPACT_ATOMS: atom_id res chain seq x y z
N MET A 1 14.63 21.01 -15.91
CA MET A 1 16.12 20.98 -15.99
C MET A 1 16.59 21.80 -17.18
N VAL A 2 17.54 22.72 -17.00
CA VAL A 2 18.08 23.59 -18.05
C VAL A 2 19.58 23.33 -18.21
N GLY A 3 20.08 23.30 -19.46
CA GLY A 3 21.49 23.00 -19.76
C GLY A 3 21.86 21.50 -19.73
N GLN A 4 23.16 21.23 -19.86
CA GLN A 4 23.78 19.88 -19.87
C GLN A 4 23.15 18.85 -20.83
N PRO A 5 23.09 19.15 -22.15
CA PRO A 5 22.40 18.31 -23.11
C PRO A 5 23.02 16.91 -23.22
N LYS A 6 24.35 16.79 -23.17
CA LYS A 6 25.07 15.50 -23.24
C LYS A 6 24.75 14.60 -22.04
N ALA A 7 24.83 15.15 -20.82
CA ALA A 7 24.55 14.39 -19.59
C ALA A 7 23.08 13.97 -19.50
N ARG A 8 22.15 14.87 -19.86
CA ARG A 8 20.71 14.55 -19.90
C ARG A 8 20.39 13.49 -20.94
N ARG A 9 21.01 13.54 -22.12
CA ARG A 9 20.82 12.52 -23.16
C ARG A 9 21.34 11.15 -22.70
N ALA A 10 22.49 11.11 -22.03
CA ALA A 10 23.02 9.88 -21.45
C ALA A 10 22.10 9.32 -20.34
N ALA A 11 21.66 10.18 -19.42
CA ALA A 11 20.71 9.82 -18.36
C ALA A 11 19.37 9.30 -18.92
N GLY A 12 18.87 9.90 -20.01
CA GLY A 12 17.66 9.43 -20.68
C GLY A 12 17.82 8.06 -21.34
N LEU A 13 19.00 7.75 -21.89
CA LEU A 13 19.30 6.42 -22.44
C LEU A 13 19.34 5.36 -21.34
N VAL A 14 19.99 5.68 -20.21
CA VAL A 14 19.99 4.83 -19.02
C VAL A 14 18.56 4.58 -18.52
N LEU A 15 17.76 5.64 -18.41
CA LEU A 15 16.38 5.53 -17.94
C LEU A 15 15.54 4.60 -18.81
N LYS A 16 15.67 4.68 -20.14
CA LYS A 16 15.02 3.74 -21.05
C LYS A 16 15.50 2.29 -20.83
N MET A 17 16.80 2.08 -20.64
CA MET A 17 17.33 0.75 -20.37
C MET A 17 16.83 0.16 -19.04
N ILE A 18 16.58 1.01 -18.03
CA ILE A 18 15.96 0.62 -16.75
C ILE A 18 14.50 0.24 -16.97
N GLN A 19 13.73 1.07 -17.69
CA GLN A 19 12.32 0.78 -18.00
C GLN A 19 12.12 -0.49 -18.84
N GLU A 20 13.07 -0.80 -19.73
CA GLU A 20 13.08 -2.03 -20.52
C GLU A 20 13.53 -3.26 -19.72
N GLY A 21 14.02 -3.11 -18.47
CA GLY A 21 14.49 -4.21 -17.64
C GLY A 21 15.74 -4.93 -18.17
N ARG A 22 16.43 -4.37 -19.16
CA ARG A 22 17.58 -5.02 -19.85
C ARG A 22 18.88 -4.92 -19.08
N ILE A 23 18.92 -4.11 -18.03
CA ILE A 23 20.11 -3.86 -17.21
C ILE A 23 19.77 -4.12 -15.74
N ALA A 24 20.52 -5.00 -15.10
CA ALA A 24 20.53 -5.21 -13.66
C ALA A 24 21.98 -5.22 -13.14
N GLY A 25 22.20 -4.73 -11.92
CA GLY A 25 23.49 -4.79 -11.24
C GLY A 25 24.61 -3.92 -11.83
N ARG A 26 24.28 -2.83 -12.54
CA ARG A 26 25.26 -1.89 -13.10
C ARG A 26 25.35 -0.61 -12.29
N ALA A 27 26.56 -0.11 -12.09
CA ALA A 27 26.83 1.17 -11.44
C ALA A 27 27.02 2.28 -12.49
N ILE A 28 26.56 3.48 -12.17
CA ILE A 28 26.73 4.67 -13.00
C ILE A 28 27.35 5.76 -12.14
N LEU A 29 28.45 6.34 -12.62
CA LEU A 29 29.17 7.41 -11.94
C LEU A 29 28.91 8.75 -12.64
N LEU A 30 28.33 9.70 -11.92
CA LEU A 30 28.21 11.09 -12.37
C LEU A 30 29.37 11.91 -11.81
N ALA A 31 30.36 12.21 -12.63
CA ALA A 31 31.53 13.01 -12.25
C ALA A 31 31.45 14.45 -12.80
N GLY A 32 31.98 15.41 -12.03
CA GLY A 32 32.09 16.81 -12.46
C GLY A 32 32.37 17.77 -11.31
N PRO A 33 32.59 19.08 -11.59
CA PRO A 33 32.83 20.11 -10.58
C PRO A 33 31.67 20.28 -9.57
N PRO A 34 31.90 20.82 -8.35
CA PRO A 34 30.80 21.15 -7.44
C PRO A 34 29.79 22.09 -8.12
N SER A 35 28.51 22.02 -7.71
CA SER A 35 27.42 22.79 -8.32
C SER A 35 27.10 22.48 -9.80
N SER A 36 27.68 21.43 -10.38
CA SER A 36 27.39 21.01 -11.76
C SER A 36 26.09 20.21 -11.92
N GLY A 37 25.10 20.32 -11.03
CA GLY A 37 23.79 19.66 -11.20
C GLY A 37 23.76 18.12 -11.20
N LYS A 38 24.80 17.44 -10.71
CA LYS A 38 24.85 15.95 -10.64
C LYS A 38 23.66 15.36 -9.89
N THR A 39 23.42 15.85 -8.66
CA THR A 39 22.29 15.44 -7.83
C THR A 39 20.96 15.76 -8.51
N ALA A 40 20.86 16.89 -9.22
CA ALA A 40 19.66 17.28 -9.95
C ALA A 40 19.36 16.33 -11.12
N ILE A 41 20.38 15.80 -11.81
CA ILE A 41 20.19 14.76 -12.83
C ILE A 41 19.68 13.47 -12.19
N ALA A 42 20.28 13.03 -11.08
CA ALA A 42 19.85 11.82 -10.38
C ALA A 42 18.39 11.93 -9.87
N MET A 43 18.02 13.06 -9.27
CA MET A 43 16.64 13.32 -8.86
C MET A 43 15.68 13.40 -10.05
N GLY A 44 16.11 14.00 -11.17
CA GLY A 44 15.32 14.05 -12.39
C GLY A 44 15.05 12.65 -12.97
N MET A 45 16.04 11.75 -12.90
CA MET A 45 15.85 10.34 -13.27
C MET A 45 14.85 9.65 -12.34
N ALA A 46 14.99 9.82 -11.02
CA ALA A 46 14.08 9.24 -10.03
C ALA A 46 12.63 9.67 -10.26
N GLN A 47 12.39 10.98 -10.45
CA GLN A 47 11.06 11.51 -10.75
C GLN A 47 10.48 10.96 -12.07
N SER A 48 11.34 10.68 -13.04
CA SER A 48 10.92 10.17 -14.36
C SER A 48 10.61 8.67 -14.37
N LEU A 49 11.11 7.89 -13.40
CA LEU A 49 10.78 6.47 -13.26
C LEU A 49 9.36 6.26 -12.69
N GLY A 50 8.81 7.28 -12.02
CA GLY A 50 7.46 7.27 -11.45
C GLY A 50 7.45 6.86 -9.96
N PRO A 51 6.30 7.03 -9.29
CA PRO A 51 6.16 6.77 -7.86
C PRO A 51 6.25 5.29 -7.49
N ASP A 52 6.06 4.40 -8.46
CA ASP A 52 6.04 2.96 -8.20
C ASP A 52 7.43 2.30 -8.21
N VAL A 53 8.48 3.02 -8.58
CA VAL A 53 9.86 2.49 -8.57
C VAL A 53 10.56 3.07 -7.34
N PRO A 54 10.98 2.23 -6.38
CA PRO A 54 11.64 2.73 -5.18
C PRO A 54 13.00 3.33 -5.53
N PHE A 55 13.25 4.55 -5.06
CA PHE A 55 14.52 5.24 -5.25
C PHE A 55 15.08 5.65 -3.89
N THR A 56 16.24 5.10 -3.54
CA THR A 56 16.90 5.37 -2.25
C THR A 56 18.09 6.30 -2.46
N THR A 57 18.07 7.45 -1.79
CA THR A 57 19.24 8.33 -1.67
C THR A 57 19.96 8.01 -0.36
N ILE A 58 21.26 7.73 -0.44
CA ILE A 58 22.11 7.51 0.74
C ILE A 58 23.31 8.42 0.67
N ALA A 59 23.63 9.07 1.79
CA ALA A 59 24.90 9.77 1.95
C ALA A 59 25.97 8.79 2.45
N ALA A 60 27.21 8.94 1.97
CA ALA A 60 28.30 8.05 2.39
C ALA A 60 28.54 8.08 3.92
N SER A 61 28.24 9.20 4.57
CA SER A 61 28.31 9.34 6.03
C SER A 61 27.28 8.50 6.78
N GLU A 62 26.11 8.21 6.20
CA GLU A 62 25.05 7.42 6.83
C GLU A 62 25.42 5.94 6.93
N VAL A 63 26.34 5.47 6.08
CA VAL A 63 26.87 4.09 6.12
C VAL A 63 27.72 3.87 7.38
N PHE A 64 28.29 4.93 7.94
CA PHE A 64 29.10 4.86 9.16
C PHE A 64 28.22 5.07 10.39
N SER A 65 27.60 3.99 10.86
CA SER A 65 26.80 3.99 12.08
C SER A 65 27.49 3.22 13.21
N LEU A 66 27.15 3.54 14.47
CA LEU A 66 27.61 2.79 15.65
C LEU A 66 26.77 1.54 15.90
N SER A 67 25.51 1.51 15.44
CA SER A 67 24.55 0.45 15.70
C SER A 67 24.57 -0.68 14.67
N LEU A 68 24.89 -0.37 13.41
CA LEU A 68 24.89 -1.32 12.29
C LEU A 68 26.27 -1.43 11.66
N SER A 69 26.58 -2.64 11.17
CA SER A 69 27.80 -2.86 10.41
C SER A 69 27.72 -2.14 9.05
N LYS A 70 28.86 -1.67 8.54
CA LYS A 70 28.96 -1.00 7.22
C LYS A 70 28.37 -1.86 6.09
N THR A 71 28.63 -3.17 6.14
CA THR A 71 28.10 -4.14 5.19
C THR A 71 26.59 -4.28 5.26
N GLU A 72 26.02 -4.27 6.47
CA GLU A 72 24.59 -4.35 6.68
C GLU A 72 23.88 -3.06 6.25
N ALA A 73 24.43 -1.89 6.56
CA ALA A 73 23.89 -0.60 6.12
C ALA A 73 23.81 -0.51 4.59
N LEU A 74 24.84 -1.00 3.89
CA LEU A 74 24.84 -1.08 2.41
C LEU A 74 23.86 -2.14 1.89
N THR A 75 23.76 -3.29 2.55
CA THR A 75 22.83 -4.36 2.13
C THR A 75 21.37 -3.90 2.28
N GLN A 76 21.04 -3.26 3.40
CA GLN A 76 19.73 -2.66 3.65
C GLN A 76 19.39 -1.60 2.60
N SER A 77 20.36 -0.73 2.28
CA SER A 77 20.24 0.29 1.25
C SER A 77 19.92 -0.28 -0.14
N LEU A 78 20.60 -1.36 -0.52
CA LEU A 78 20.33 -2.04 -1.79
C LEU A 78 18.94 -2.69 -1.79
N ARG A 79 18.53 -3.34 -0.70
CA ARG A 79 17.20 -3.96 -0.61
C ARG A 79 16.05 -2.97 -0.51
N ARG A 80 16.28 -1.76 0.02
CA ARG A 80 15.30 -0.66 -0.03
C ARG A 80 15.08 -0.17 -1.47
N SER A 81 16.09 -0.31 -2.32
CA SER A 81 16.07 0.16 -3.72
C SER A 81 15.50 -0.86 -4.69
N ILE A 82 15.05 -2.03 -4.22
CA ILE A 82 14.42 -3.06 -5.05
C ILE A 82 12.98 -3.20 -4.58
N GLY A 83 12.06 -2.96 -5.52
CA GLY A 83 10.63 -3.04 -5.27
C GLY A 83 10.05 -4.35 -5.79
N VAL A 84 9.08 -4.89 -5.07
CA VAL A 84 8.21 -5.96 -5.55
C VAL A 84 6.82 -5.38 -5.68
N ARG A 85 6.29 -5.44 -6.88
CA ARG A 85 4.92 -5.07 -7.18
C ARG A 85 4.06 -6.33 -7.13
N ILE A 86 3.04 -6.29 -6.27
CA ILE A 86 2.08 -7.36 -6.04
C ILE A 86 0.74 -6.85 -6.54
N LYS A 87 0.15 -7.56 -7.50
CA LYS A 87 -1.23 -7.32 -7.93
C LYS A 87 -2.14 -8.31 -7.24
N GLU A 88 -3.13 -7.80 -6.50
CA GLU A 88 -4.13 -8.60 -5.81
C GLU A 88 -5.52 -8.21 -6.30
N GLU A 89 -6.33 -9.20 -6.65
CA GLU A 89 -7.74 -9.00 -6.96
C GLU A 89 -8.56 -9.17 -5.69
N THR A 90 -9.25 -8.11 -5.26
CA THR A 90 -10.16 -8.18 -4.12
C THR A 90 -11.59 -7.87 -4.55
N GLU A 91 -12.55 -8.59 -3.95
CA GLU A 91 -13.97 -8.31 -4.14
C GLU A 91 -14.42 -7.29 -3.09
N ILE A 92 -14.86 -6.12 -3.57
CA ILE A 92 -15.32 -5.02 -2.73
C ILE A 92 -16.82 -4.86 -2.92
N ILE A 93 -17.52 -4.78 -1.80
CA ILE A 93 -18.94 -4.45 -1.76
C ILE A 93 -19.07 -2.97 -1.42
N SER A 94 -19.73 -2.19 -2.28
CA SER A 94 -19.93 -0.75 -2.09
C SER A 94 -21.41 -0.40 -2.13
N GLY A 95 -21.88 0.37 -1.16
CA GLY A 95 -23.26 0.82 -1.15
C GLY A 95 -23.62 1.73 0.02
N GLU A 96 -24.81 2.32 -0.07
CA GLU A 96 -25.46 3.04 1.02
C GLU A 96 -26.18 2.06 1.95
N VAL A 97 -26.02 2.23 3.26
CA VAL A 97 -26.74 1.43 4.26
C VAL A 97 -28.16 1.95 4.41
N VAL A 98 -29.17 1.17 4.04
CA VAL A 98 -30.58 1.53 4.25
C VAL A 98 -31.00 1.25 5.69
N GLU A 99 -30.67 0.04 6.16
CA GLU A 99 -31.04 -0.45 7.47
C GLU A 99 -29.96 -1.41 8.02
N LEU A 100 -29.73 -1.35 9.33
CA LEU A 100 -28.83 -2.22 10.06
C LEU A 100 -29.58 -2.79 11.27
N GLN A 101 -29.86 -4.08 11.25
CA GLN A 101 -30.47 -4.82 12.35
C GLN A 101 -29.39 -5.68 13.01
N ILE A 102 -29.21 -5.53 14.33
CA ILE A 102 -28.26 -6.33 15.09
C ILE A 102 -29.02 -7.04 16.20
N ASP A 103 -29.16 -8.34 16.06
CA ASP A 103 -29.75 -9.21 17.08
C ASP A 103 -28.65 -9.61 18.06
N ARG A 104 -28.75 -9.07 19.29
CA ARG A 104 -27.95 -9.53 20.42
C ARG A 104 -28.80 -10.46 21.27
N SER A 105 -28.36 -11.71 21.39
CA SER A 105 -28.93 -12.60 22.39
C SER A 105 -28.66 -12.05 23.80
N LEU A 106 -29.63 -12.17 24.70
CA LEU A 106 -29.58 -11.70 26.09
C LEU A 106 -28.39 -12.27 26.88
N THR A 107 -27.84 -13.41 26.45
CA THR A 107 -26.67 -14.08 27.05
C THR A 107 -25.34 -13.70 26.40
N GLY A 108 -25.33 -12.82 25.39
CA GLY A 108 -24.14 -12.18 24.83
C GLY A 108 -23.21 -13.05 23.97
N SER A 109 -23.49 -14.35 23.80
CA SER A 109 -22.55 -15.28 23.13
C SER A 109 -22.64 -15.26 21.60
N THR A 110 -23.83 -15.01 21.03
CA THR A 110 -24.02 -14.93 19.58
C THR A 110 -24.60 -13.57 19.19
N LYS A 111 -23.88 -12.89 18.30
CA LYS A 111 -24.36 -11.67 17.63
C LYS A 111 -24.60 -12.04 16.17
N THR A 112 -25.83 -11.93 15.73
CA THR A 112 -26.22 -12.05 14.31
C THR A 112 -26.82 -10.71 13.90
N GLY A 113 -26.75 -10.38 12.62
CA GLY A 113 -27.32 -9.13 12.14
C GLY A 113 -27.70 -9.22 10.68
N ARG A 114 -28.54 -8.31 10.24
CA ARG A 114 -28.90 -8.10 8.85
C ARG A 114 -28.55 -6.69 8.45
N LEU A 115 -27.93 -6.57 7.28
CA LEU A 115 -27.51 -5.31 6.70
C LEU A 115 -28.14 -5.19 5.32
N THR A 116 -28.97 -4.16 5.14
CA THR A 116 -29.57 -3.83 3.85
C THR A 116 -28.73 -2.74 3.21
N ILE A 117 -28.10 -3.08 2.08
CA ILE A 117 -27.25 -2.17 1.30
C ILE A 117 -27.96 -1.85 -0.02
N LYS A 118 -27.92 -0.58 -0.40
CA LYS A 118 -28.52 -0.06 -1.61
C LYS A 118 -27.50 0.70 -2.45
N THR A 119 -27.58 0.49 -3.75
CA THR A 119 -26.96 1.30 -4.82
C THR A 119 -28.07 1.97 -5.61
N THR A 120 -27.73 2.76 -6.63
CA THR A 120 -28.76 3.33 -7.52
C THR A 120 -29.60 2.25 -8.20
N ASP A 121 -28.99 1.10 -8.50
CA ASP A 121 -29.57 0.10 -9.41
C ASP A 121 -30.06 -1.15 -8.66
N MET A 122 -29.45 -1.48 -7.52
CA MET A 122 -29.74 -2.70 -6.77
C MET A 122 -29.88 -2.44 -5.28
N GLU A 123 -30.70 -3.27 -4.63
CA GLU A 123 -30.84 -3.32 -3.17
C GLU A 123 -30.70 -4.79 -2.74
N THR A 124 -29.79 -5.06 -1.82
CA THR A 124 -29.50 -6.41 -1.34
C THR A 124 -29.40 -6.46 0.18
N VAL A 125 -29.85 -7.58 0.73
CA VAL A 125 -29.79 -7.87 2.16
C VAL A 125 -28.67 -8.87 2.39
N TYR A 126 -27.74 -8.52 3.30
CA TYR A 126 -26.64 -9.37 3.73
C TYR A 126 -26.82 -9.79 5.18
N ASP A 127 -26.70 -11.09 5.44
CA ASP A 127 -26.58 -11.60 6.80
C ASP A 127 -25.13 -11.39 7.30
N LEU A 128 -25.01 -10.79 8.47
CA LEU A 128 -23.75 -10.42 9.10
C LEU A 128 -23.33 -11.45 10.16
N GLY A 129 -22.08 -11.89 10.06
CA GLY A 129 -21.43 -12.66 11.12
C GLY A 129 -20.85 -11.79 12.24
N HIS A 130 -20.44 -12.43 13.34
CA HIS A 130 -19.92 -11.76 14.55
C HIS A 130 -18.77 -10.77 14.26
N LYS A 131 -17.78 -11.17 13.44
CA LYS A 131 -16.63 -10.32 13.09
C LYS A 131 -17.03 -9.04 12.36
N MET A 132 -18.01 -9.13 11.46
CA MET A 132 -18.51 -7.99 10.68
C MET A 132 -19.30 -7.02 11.56
N ILE A 133 -20.10 -7.55 12.49
CA ILE A 133 -20.86 -6.72 13.45
C ILE A 133 -19.90 -5.92 14.34
N ASP A 134 -18.82 -6.53 14.82
CA ASP A 134 -17.83 -5.81 15.62
C ASP A 134 -17.07 -4.76 14.80
N ALA A 135 -16.78 -5.04 13.52
CA ALA A 135 -16.18 -4.06 12.60
C ALA A 135 -17.12 -2.86 12.32
N LEU A 136 -18.41 -3.10 12.11
CA LEU A 136 -19.43 -2.06 11.94
C LEU A 136 -19.58 -1.21 13.21
N ALA A 137 -19.60 -1.86 14.38
CA ALA A 137 -19.69 -1.19 15.67
C ALA A 137 -18.45 -0.32 15.94
N LYS A 138 -17.25 -0.80 15.56
CA LYS A 138 -16.00 -0.04 15.68
C LYS A 138 -15.98 1.21 14.79
N GLN A 139 -16.54 1.12 13.58
CA GLN A 139 -16.65 2.25 12.64
C GLN A 139 -17.87 3.15 12.89
N LYS A 140 -18.73 2.80 13.85
CA LYS A 140 -19.99 3.52 14.17
C LYS A 140 -20.83 3.79 12.91
N VAL A 141 -21.05 2.75 12.11
CA VAL A 141 -21.86 2.83 10.90
C VAL A 141 -23.32 3.01 11.29
N LEU A 142 -23.98 3.99 10.66
CA LEU A 142 -25.40 4.30 10.82
C LEU A 142 -26.13 4.11 9.49
N ALA A 143 -27.46 4.04 9.57
CA ALA A 143 -28.30 4.06 8.39
C ALA A 143 -28.16 5.41 7.65
N GLY A 144 -27.93 5.35 6.34
CA GLY A 144 -27.59 6.48 5.47
C GLY A 144 -26.08 6.71 5.28
N ASP A 145 -25.21 5.88 5.84
CA ASP A 145 -23.78 5.94 5.54
C ASP A 145 -23.45 5.17 4.26
N VAL A 146 -22.52 5.71 3.47
CA VAL A 146 -21.91 5.01 2.33
C VAL A 146 -20.67 4.29 2.82
N ILE A 147 -20.67 2.96 2.67
CA ILE A 147 -19.60 2.09 3.14
C ILE A 147 -19.02 1.26 2.00
N THR A 148 -17.75 0.91 2.16
CA THR A 148 -17.06 -0.10 1.35
C THR A 148 -16.60 -1.22 2.26
N ILE A 149 -16.91 -2.45 1.87
CA ILE A 149 -16.58 -3.68 2.58
C ILE A 149 -15.66 -4.50 1.67
N ASP A 150 -14.45 -4.77 2.14
CA ASP A 150 -13.58 -5.77 1.52
C ASP A 150 -14.00 -7.16 2.02
N LYS A 151 -14.45 -8.01 1.10
CA LYS A 151 -14.94 -9.36 1.43
C LYS A 151 -13.84 -10.30 1.88
N ALA A 152 -12.61 -10.14 1.38
CA ALA A 152 -11.48 -10.98 1.75
C ALA A 152 -10.93 -10.58 3.12
N ALA A 153 -10.74 -9.27 3.35
CA ALA A 153 -10.18 -8.76 4.60
C ALA A 153 -11.22 -8.61 5.73
N GLY A 154 -12.51 -8.55 5.41
CA GLY A 154 -13.57 -8.21 6.37
C GLY A 154 -13.42 -6.78 6.93
N ARG A 155 -12.70 -5.91 6.21
CA ARG A 155 -12.45 -4.53 6.62
C ARG A 155 -13.55 -3.64 6.06
N ILE A 156 -14.09 -2.80 6.94
CA ILE A 156 -15.17 -1.86 6.60
C ILE A 156 -14.59 -0.45 6.67
N THR A 157 -14.80 0.31 5.60
CA THR A 157 -14.40 1.71 5.50
C THR A 157 -15.63 2.57 5.24
N LYS A 158 -15.85 3.56 6.10
CA LYS A 158 -16.92 4.56 5.93
C LYS A 158 -16.41 5.67 5.02
N LEU A 159 -17.01 5.80 3.84
CA LEU A 159 -16.64 6.82 2.86
C LEU A 159 -17.28 8.18 3.22
N GLY A 160 -18.52 8.14 3.70
CA GLY A 160 -19.25 9.34 4.09
C GLY A 160 -20.73 9.06 4.31
N ARG A 161 -21.55 10.11 4.31
CA ARG A 161 -23.01 10.02 4.45
C ARG A 161 -23.70 10.38 3.13
N SER A 162 -24.81 9.73 2.84
CA SER A 162 -25.59 9.99 1.62
C SER A 162 -26.32 11.34 1.67
N PHE A 163 -26.41 11.99 0.51
CA PHE A 163 -27.13 13.27 0.37
C PHE A 163 -28.64 13.13 0.65
N SER A 164 -29.22 11.97 0.34
CA SER A 164 -30.65 11.65 0.50
C SER A 164 -31.13 11.74 1.95
N ARG A 165 -30.32 11.33 2.94
CA ARG A 165 -30.67 11.35 4.38
C ARG A 165 -29.99 12.46 5.18
N SER A 166 -29.39 13.43 4.50
CA SER A 166 -28.68 14.54 5.16
C SER A 166 -29.61 15.57 5.81
N ARG A 167 -30.89 15.64 5.41
CA ARG A 167 -31.86 16.65 5.88
C ARG A 167 -32.52 16.33 7.22
N GLU A 168 -32.49 15.08 7.69
CA GLU A 168 -33.23 14.65 8.87
C GLU A 168 -32.41 14.75 10.18
N TYR A 169 -31.12 15.06 10.10
CA TYR A 169 -30.24 15.20 11.27
C TYR A 169 -29.48 16.54 11.22
N ASP A 170 -30.05 17.56 11.88
CA ASP A 170 -29.55 18.94 11.96
C ASP A 170 -28.37 19.12 12.95
N ALA A 171 -28.06 18.10 13.77
CA ALA A 171 -26.99 18.14 14.76
C ALA A 171 -25.70 17.42 14.28
N MET A 172 -25.14 17.85 13.16
CA MET A 172 -23.94 17.22 12.57
C MET A 172 -22.66 17.95 12.98
N GLY A 173 -21.71 17.22 13.56
CA GLY A 173 -20.35 17.72 13.82
C GLY A 173 -19.58 17.98 12.52
N ALA A 174 -18.53 18.80 12.60
CA ALA A 174 -17.73 19.30 11.48
C ALA A 174 -17.03 18.21 10.60
N ASP A 175 -17.14 16.92 10.94
CA ASP A 175 -16.41 15.81 10.31
C ASP A 175 -17.21 14.99 9.29
N THR A 176 -18.46 15.36 8.98
CA THR A 176 -19.31 14.54 8.10
C THR A 176 -19.09 14.88 6.62
N ARG A 177 -18.32 14.03 5.92
CA ARG A 177 -18.19 14.10 4.46
C ARG A 177 -19.44 13.54 3.80
N PHE A 178 -20.05 14.33 2.93
CA PHE A 178 -21.18 13.90 2.12
C PHE A 178 -20.68 13.29 0.81
N VAL A 179 -21.19 12.10 0.49
CA VAL A 179 -20.82 11.32 -0.69
C VAL A 179 -22.10 10.92 -1.40
N GLN A 180 -22.06 10.89 -2.73
CA GLN A 180 -23.19 10.43 -3.53
C GLN A 180 -23.37 8.92 -3.40
N CYS A 181 -24.59 8.45 -3.58
CA CYS A 181 -24.89 7.03 -3.62
C CYS A 181 -24.07 6.38 -4.74
N PRO A 182 -23.33 5.29 -4.46
CA PRO A 182 -22.53 4.63 -5.49
C PRO A 182 -23.43 4.04 -6.57
N GLU A 183 -23.02 4.22 -7.82
CA GLU A 183 -23.72 3.72 -9.01
C GLU A 183 -23.18 2.36 -9.46
N GLY A 184 -24.04 1.57 -10.11
CA GLY A 184 -23.72 0.25 -10.65
C GLY A 184 -23.87 -0.89 -9.64
N GLU A 185 -23.22 -2.01 -9.95
CA GLU A 185 -23.31 -3.24 -9.16
C GLU A 185 -22.75 -3.07 -7.74
N ILE A 186 -23.44 -3.69 -6.77
CA ILE A 186 -23.05 -3.65 -5.34
C ILE A 186 -21.70 -4.32 -5.11
N GLN A 187 -21.38 -5.38 -5.86
CA GLN A 187 -20.14 -6.15 -5.72
C GLN A 187 -19.25 -5.88 -6.93
N LYS A 188 -18.07 -5.29 -6.70
CA LYS A 188 -17.10 -4.96 -7.73
C LYS A 188 -15.79 -5.70 -7.47
N ARG A 189 -15.16 -6.21 -8.52
CA ARG A 189 -13.78 -6.70 -8.46
C ARG A 189 -12.84 -5.52 -8.65
N GLN A 190 -11.95 -5.30 -7.69
CA GLN A 190 -10.92 -4.26 -7.77
C GLN A 190 -9.54 -4.92 -7.75
N GLU A 191 -8.72 -4.59 -8.73
CA GLU A 191 -7.29 -4.88 -8.71
C GLU A 191 -6.59 -3.82 -7.85
N VAL A 192 -6.01 -4.26 -6.73
CA VAL A 192 -5.18 -3.40 -5.89
C VAL A 192 -3.73 -3.75 -6.14
N VAL A 193 -2.94 -2.74 -6.55
CA VAL A 193 -1.51 -2.88 -6.78
C VAL A 193 -0.77 -2.35 -5.57
N HIS A 194 -0.05 -3.24 -4.89
CA HIS A 194 0.81 -2.91 -3.77
C HIS A 194 2.26 -2.96 -4.22
N THR A 195 3.03 -1.90 -3.94
CA THR A 195 4.48 -1.90 -4.15
C THR A 195 5.15 -1.93 -2.78
N VAL A 196 5.95 -2.96 -2.53
CA VAL A 196 6.65 -3.17 -1.26
C VAL A 196 8.14 -3.35 -1.54
N SER A 197 9.01 -2.75 -0.74
CA SER A 197 10.46 -2.96 -0.89
C SER A 197 10.90 -4.30 -0.29
N LEU A 198 11.97 -4.89 -0.81
CA LEU A 198 12.53 -6.13 -0.24
C LEU A 198 12.96 -5.95 1.22
N HIS A 199 13.45 -4.75 1.55
CA HIS A 199 13.82 -4.45 2.92
C HIS A 199 12.63 -4.50 3.89
N GLU A 200 11.46 -3.99 3.50
CA GLU A 200 10.26 -4.04 4.34
C GLU A 200 9.83 -5.49 4.60
N ILE A 201 9.90 -6.33 3.57
CA ILE A 201 9.60 -7.77 3.68
C ILE A 201 10.56 -8.45 4.67
N ASP A 202 11.87 -8.16 4.56
CA ASP A 202 12.89 -8.69 5.48
C ASP A 202 12.61 -8.29 6.94
N VAL A 203 12.24 -7.03 7.19
CA VAL A 203 11.94 -6.54 8.54
C VAL A 203 10.65 -7.18 9.09
N ILE A 204 9.61 -7.30 8.27
CA ILE A 204 8.35 -7.94 8.66
C ILE A 204 8.59 -9.40 9.06
N ASN A 205 9.40 -10.12 8.29
CA ASN A 205 9.70 -11.54 8.55
C ASN A 205 10.68 -11.76 9.71
N SER A 206 11.42 -10.73 10.13
CA SER A 206 12.39 -10.83 11.23
C SER A 206 11.75 -10.83 12.63
N ARG A 207 10.55 -10.28 12.81
CA ARG A 207 9.89 -10.14 14.12
C ARG A 207 8.38 -10.33 14.06
N THR A 208 7.81 -10.92 15.10
CA THR A 208 6.36 -11.08 15.31
C THR A 208 5.58 -9.76 15.38
N GLN A 209 6.26 -8.62 15.60
CA GLN A 209 5.71 -7.25 15.47
C GLN A 209 6.55 -6.38 14.51
N GLY A 210 7.02 -6.96 13.40
CA GLY A 210 7.89 -6.27 12.43
C GLY A 210 7.28 -4.98 11.83
N PHE A 211 5.96 -4.88 11.73
CA PHE A 211 5.28 -3.70 11.17
C PHE A 211 5.54 -2.41 11.97
N MET A 212 5.55 -2.46 13.31
CA MET A 212 5.83 -1.26 14.13
C MET A 212 7.31 -0.85 14.06
N ALA A 213 8.22 -1.81 13.83
CA ALA A 213 9.64 -1.54 13.71
C ALA A 213 10.00 -0.76 12.44
N LEU A 214 9.19 -0.89 11.37
CA LEU A 214 9.34 -0.09 10.14
C LEU A 214 9.23 1.41 10.42
N PHE A 215 8.29 1.82 11.28
CA PHE A 215 8.07 3.23 11.61
C PHE A 215 8.98 3.75 12.73
N ALA A 216 9.45 2.86 13.61
CA ALA A 216 10.28 3.25 14.74
C ALA A 216 11.76 3.46 14.39
N GLY A 217 12.20 3.07 13.18
CA GLY A 217 13.61 3.18 12.76
C GLY A 217 14.56 2.23 13.50
N VAL A 218 14.04 1.37 14.40
CA VAL A 218 14.82 0.43 15.21
C VAL A 218 14.81 -0.96 14.54
N SER A 219 15.44 -1.07 13.38
CA SER A 219 15.72 -2.36 12.74
C SER A 219 17.12 -2.83 13.19
N ASN A 220 17.21 -3.54 14.31
CA ASN A 220 18.46 -4.18 14.71
C ASN A 220 18.62 -5.52 13.98
N HIS A 221 19.76 -5.71 13.32
CA HIS A 221 20.30 -6.98 12.80
C HIS A 221 19.27 -7.92 12.14
N CYS A 222 19.05 -7.74 10.84
CA CYS A 222 18.40 -8.79 10.04
C CYS A 222 19.42 -9.91 9.77
N ALA A 223 19.22 -11.09 10.38
CA ALA A 223 20.15 -12.21 10.24
C ALA A 223 20.28 -12.64 8.77
N GLY A 224 21.51 -12.70 8.23
CA GLY A 224 21.78 -12.98 6.82
C GLY A 224 21.20 -14.30 6.28
N LEU A 225 20.92 -15.28 7.15
CA LEU A 225 20.24 -16.54 6.83
C LEU A 225 18.78 -16.37 6.39
N LEU A 226 18.06 -15.39 6.96
CA LEU A 226 16.67 -15.09 6.56
C LEU A 226 16.63 -14.52 5.15
N SER A 227 17.61 -13.68 4.81
CA SER A 227 17.71 -13.08 3.49
C SER A 227 18.02 -14.10 2.38
N THR A 228 18.89 -15.08 2.63
CA THR A 228 19.19 -16.14 1.64
C THR A 228 18.02 -17.10 1.44
N ASN A 229 17.24 -17.36 2.49
CA ASN A 229 16.02 -18.17 2.42
C ASN A 229 14.86 -17.41 1.74
N ASN A 230 14.77 -16.10 1.95
CA ASN A 230 13.86 -15.22 1.24
C ASN A 230 14.23 -15.12 -0.25
N GLU A 231 15.51 -14.99 -0.60
CA GLU A 231 15.96 -14.92 -2.00
C GLU A 231 15.63 -16.20 -2.80
N SER A 232 15.82 -17.38 -2.21
CA SER A 232 15.45 -18.66 -2.86
C SER A 232 13.93 -18.84 -2.98
N SER A 233 13.17 -18.41 -1.97
CA SER A 233 11.70 -18.46 -1.98
C SER A 233 11.10 -17.41 -2.93
N GLN A 234 11.66 -16.19 -2.97
CA GLN A 234 11.22 -15.08 -3.83
C GLN A 234 11.58 -15.33 -5.29
N ALA A 235 12.76 -15.86 -5.59
CA ALA A 235 13.11 -16.28 -6.95
C ALA A 235 12.18 -17.39 -7.48
N THR A 236 11.66 -18.23 -6.58
CA THR A 236 10.68 -19.28 -6.92
C THR A 236 9.27 -18.71 -7.06
N LEU A 237 8.85 -17.80 -6.19
CA LEU A 237 7.53 -17.12 -6.24
C LEU A 237 7.39 -16.20 -7.46
N VAL A 238 8.41 -15.42 -7.80
CA VAL A 238 8.41 -14.53 -8.98
C VAL A 238 8.44 -15.33 -10.28
N LYS A 239 9.08 -16.51 -10.30
CA LYS A 239 9.09 -17.39 -11.48
C LYS A 239 7.81 -18.20 -11.66
N SER A 240 7.02 -18.38 -10.61
CA SER A 240 5.84 -19.26 -10.64
C SER A 240 4.51 -18.52 -10.74
N ASN A 241 4.48 -17.20 -10.49
CA ASN A 241 3.21 -16.48 -10.34
C ASN A 241 3.21 -15.15 -11.11
N PRO A 242 2.37 -14.98 -12.15
CA PRO A 242 2.39 -13.82 -13.06
C PRO A 242 1.99 -12.49 -12.38
N ASN A 243 1.54 -12.54 -11.12
CA ASN A 243 1.09 -11.38 -10.36
C ASN A 243 2.21 -10.65 -9.60
N TYR A 244 3.45 -11.16 -9.67
CA TYR A 244 4.62 -10.56 -9.02
C TYR A 244 5.61 -10.02 -10.05
N GLU A 245 5.87 -8.72 -10.00
CA GLU A 245 6.82 -8.05 -10.90
C GLU A 245 7.89 -7.33 -10.05
N ILE A 246 9.17 -7.57 -10.36
CA ILE A 246 10.29 -6.85 -9.72
C ILE A 246 10.45 -5.51 -10.44
N LYS A 247 10.49 -4.42 -9.66
CA LYS A 247 10.60 -3.03 -10.11
C LYS A 247 11.88 -2.39 -9.61
#